data_AF-A0A9K3ITC1-F1
#
_entry.id   AF-A0A9K3ITC1-F1
#
_cell.length_a   1.000
_cell.length_b   1.000
_cell.length_c   1.000
_cell.angle_alpha   90.00
_cell.angle_beta   90.00
_cell.angle_gamma   90.00
#
_symmetry.space_group_name_H-M   'P 1'
#
loop_
_entity.id
_entity.type
_entity.pdbx_description
1 polymer ?
#
loop_
_entity_poly.entity_id
_entity_poly.type
_entity_poly.pdbx_seq_one_letter_code
_entity_poly.pdbx_strand_id
1 'polypeptide(L)' 'MIKFPFCVSSGLVELEKEVAERVDAKGQRLSIKYEDEEKDLVLITCDTDLEFLASKTAIKLFVHLADDNRLAFKRSQSE' A
#
# COMPACT_ATOMS: atom_id res chain seq x y z
N MET A 1 3.79 2.80 -12.85
CA MET A 1 3.38 1.42 -12.51
C MET A 1 4.61 0.69 -11.99
N ILE A 2 4.62 0.36 -10.70
CA ILE A 2 5.70 -0.42 -10.09
C ILE A 2 5.28 -1.88 -10.16
N LYS A 3 6.11 -2.74 -10.74
CA LYS A 3 5.94 -4.19 -10.70
C LYS A 3 7.10 -4.76 -9.91
N PHE A 4 6.80 -5.52 -8.87
CA PHE A 4 7.80 -6.18 -8.07
C PHE A 4 7.35 -7.59 -7.74
N PRO A 5 8.27 -8.56 -7.73
CA PRO A 5 7.97 -9.88 -7.20
C PRO A 5 7.78 -9.76 -5.69
N PHE A 6 6.64 -10.22 -5.19
CA PHE A 6 6.36 -10.28 -3.76
C PHE A 6 5.97 -11.70 -3.39
N CYS A 7 6.50 -12.19 -2.27
CA CYS A 7 6.13 -13.50 -1.75
C CYS A 7 5.01 -13.32 -0.73
N VAL A 8 3.82 -13.83 -1.04
CA VAL A 8 2.66 -13.76 -0.13
C VAL A 8 2.93 -14.42 1.23
N SER A 9 3.86 -15.37 1.31
CA SER A 9 4.27 -16.02 2.56
C SER A 9 4.95 -15.07 3.55
N SER A 10 5.42 -13.90 3.09
CA SER A 10 5.99 -12.88 3.98
C SER A 10 4.92 -12.09 4.75
N GLY A 11 3.65 -12.18 4.34
CA GLY A 11 2.51 -11.55 5.00
C GLY A 11 2.29 -10.08 4.64
N LEU A 12 1.16 -9.53 5.08
CA LEU A 12 0.70 -8.17 4.77
C LEU A 12 1.69 -7.10 5.26
N VAL A 13 2.27 -7.30 6.45
CA VAL A 13 3.20 -6.35 7.07
C VAL A 13 4.45 -6.14 6.22
N GLU A 14 5.01 -7.22 5.66
CA GLU A 14 6.18 -7.11 4.78
C GLU A 14 5.80 -6.47 3.44
N LEU A 15 4.59 -6.73 2.92
CA LEU A 15 4.08 -6.06 1.72
C LEU A 15 3.97 -4.55 1.93
N GLU A 16 3.38 -4.12 3.04
CA GLU A 16 3.26 -2.70 3.40
C GLU A 16 4.63 -2.04 3.51
N LYS A 17 5.61 -2.71 4.10
CA LYS A 17 6.97 -2.20 4.21
C LYS A 17 7.67 -2.08 2.86
N GLU A 18 7.65 -3.13 2.05
CA GLU A 18 8.20 -3.12 0.68
C GLU A 18 7.56 -2.02 -0.18
N VAL A 19 6.24 -1.86 -0.07
CA VAL A 19 5.51 -0.79 -0.75
C VAL A 19 5.92 0.58 -0.22
N ALA A 20 6.00 0.75 1.11
CA ALA A 20 6.43 1.99 1.76
C ALA A 20 7.83 2.41 1.29
N GLU A 21 8.76 1.47 1.21
CA GLU A 21 10.13 1.75 0.73
C GLU A 21 10.15 2.13 -0.75
N ARG A 22 9.33 1.48 -1.58
CA ARG A 22 9.28 1.79 -3.03
C ARG A 22 8.58 3.10 -3.37
N VAL A 23 7.61 3.51 -2.56
CA VAL A 23 6.85 4.75 -2.73
C VAL A 23 7.41 5.89 -1.86
N ASP A 24 8.55 5.67 -1.19
CA ASP A 24 9.22 6.60 -0.28
C ASP A 24 8.30 7.11 0.86
N ALA A 25 7.28 6.33 1.23
CA ALA A 25 6.31 6.65 2.26
C ALA A 25 6.72 6.09 3.62
N LYS A 26 8.00 6.20 3.98
CA LYS A 26 8.52 5.70 5.26
C LYS A 26 7.84 6.42 6.42
N GLY A 27 6.94 5.72 7.11
CA GLY A 27 6.21 6.22 8.28
C GLY A 27 4.87 6.90 7.97
N GLN A 28 4.36 6.80 6.74
CA GLN A 28 2.98 7.19 6.42
C GLN A 28 2.05 5.98 6.50
N ARG A 29 0.76 6.25 6.74
CA ARG A 29 -0.28 5.22 6.66
C ARG A 29 -0.53 4.87 5.20
N LEU A 30 -0.21 3.63 4.86
CA LEU A 30 -0.49 3.04 3.56
C LEU A 30 -1.75 2.20 3.68
N SER A 31 -2.56 2.16 2.63
CA SER A 31 -3.70 1.28 2.54
C SER A 31 -3.65 0.56 1.21
N ILE A 32 -3.46 -0.76 1.26
CA ILE A 32 -3.31 -1.59 0.09
C ILE A 32 -4.66 -2.19 -0.25
N LYS A 33 -5.17 -1.87 -1.44
CA LYS A 33 -6.40 -2.41 -2.00
C LYS A 33 -6.07 -3.28 -3.22
N TYR A 34 -6.89 -4.26 -3.51
CA TYR A 34 -6.78 -5.06 -4.74
C TYR A 34 -8.07 -4.97 -5.55
N GLU A 35 -7.93 -5.10 -6.87
CA GLU A 35 -9.08 -5.24 -7.79
C GLU A 35 -9.49 -6.71 -7.82
N ASP A 36 -10.70 -7.02 -7.37
CA ASP A 36 -11.25 -8.38 -7.51
C ASP A 36 -11.87 -8.61 -8.91
N GLU A 37 -12.45 -9.78 -9.16
CA GLU A 37 -12.98 -10.17 -10.48
C GLU A 37 -14.11 -9.25 -10.96
N GLU A 38 -14.86 -8.67 -10.01
CA GLU A 38 -15.92 -7.70 -10.26
C GLU A 38 -15.40 -6.27 -10.49
N LYS A 39 -14.07 -6.07 -10.50
CA LYS A 39 -13.37 -4.79 -10.56
C LYS A 39 -13.60 -3.87 -9.35
N ASP A 40 -14.06 -4.46 -8.24
CA ASP A 40 -14.19 -3.77 -6.97
C ASP A 40 -12.86 -3.71 -6.23
N LEU A 41 -12.60 -2.56 -5.60
CA LEU A 41 -11.37 -2.32 -4.84
C LEU A 41 -11.56 -2.75 -3.38
N VAL A 42 -11.08 -3.95 -3.05
CA VAL A 42 -11.17 -4.53 -1.72
C VAL A 42 -9.90 -4.23 -0.94
N LEU A 43 -10.05 -3.79 0.32
CA LEU A 43 -8.92 -3.49 1.20
C LEU A 43 -8.33 -4.79 1.76
N ILE A 44 -7.02 -4.98 1.61
CA ILE A 44 -6.31 -6.08 2.25
C ILE A 44 -6.10 -5.72 3.71
N THR A 45 -6.66 -6.51 4.61
CA THR A 45 -6.51 -6.30 6.06
C THR A 45 -5.88 -7.48 6.78
N CYS A 46 -5.86 -8.65 6.13
CA CYS A 46 -5.38 -9.90 6.70
C CYS A 46 -4.51 -10.69 5.72
N ASP A 47 -3.67 -11.57 6.25
CA ASP A 47 -2.85 -12.49 5.45
C ASP A 47 -3.70 -13.48 4.65
N THR A 48 -4.91 -13.81 5.12
CA THR A 48 -5.86 -14.69 4.39
C THR A 48 -6.29 -14.11 3.04
N ASP A 49 -6.52 -12.79 2.97
CA ASP A 49 -6.79 -12.10 1.71
C ASP A 49 -5.57 -12.21 0.78
N LEU A 50 -4.36 -12.09 1.35
CA LEU A 50 -3.09 -12.22 0.63
C LEU A 50 -2.89 -13.63 0.05
N GLU A 51 -3.21 -14.67 0.82
CA GLU A 51 -3.14 -16.07 0.38
C GLU A 51 -4.16 -16.37 -0.70
N PHE A 52 -5.37 -15.82 -0.60
CA PHE A 52 -6.36 -15.92 -1.66
C PHE A 52 -5.83 -15.30 -2.96
N LEU A 53 -5.18 -14.14 -2.86
CA LEU A 53 -4.54 -13.49 -3.99
C LEU A 53 -3.35 -14.28 -4.53
N ALA A 54 -2.61 -15.01 -3.70
CA ALA A 54 -1.48 -15.85 -4.13
C ALA A 54 -1.86 -16.90 -5.19
N SER A 55 -3.12 -17.34 -5.18
CA SER A 55 -3.66 -18.26 -6.19
C SER A 55 -3.84 -17.61 -7.57
N LYS A 56 -3.88 -16.27 -7.65
CA LYS A 56 -3.96 -15.50 -8.91
C LYS A 56 -2.55 -15.26 -9.47
N THR A 57 -2.40 -15.43 -10.79
CA THR A 57 -1.11 -15.30 -11.49
C THR A 57 -0.63 -13.86 -11.65
N ALA A 58 -1.53 -12.88 -11.61
CA ALA A 58 -1.20 -11.45 -11.62
C ALA A 58 -2.29 -10.64 -10.91
N ILE A 59 -1.93 -9.98 -9.81
CA ILE A 59 -2.84 -9.10 -9.06
C ILE A 59 -2.43 -7.65 -9.28
N LYS A 60 -3.40 -6.78 -9.52
CA LYS A 60 -3.19 -5.34 -9.45
C LYS A 60 -3.47 -4.87 -8.03
N LEU A 61 -2.43 -4.33 -7.41
CA LEU A 61 -2.54 -3.69 -6.11
C LEU A 61 -2.59 -2.18 -6.28
N PHE A 62 -3.55 -1.56 -5.61
CA PHE A 62 -3.76 -0.13 -5.52
C PHE A 62 -3.34 0.32 -4.13
N VAL A 63 -2.25 1.05 -4.09
CA VAL A 63 -1.73 1.63 -2.85
C VAL A 63 -2.30 3.02 -2.72
N HIS A 64 -3.05 3.24 -1.64
CA HIS A 64 -3.51 4.56 -1.25
C HIS A 64 -2.61 5.08 -0.13
N LEU A 65 -1.98 6.23 -0.37
CA LEU A 65 -1.24 6.96 0.65
C LEU A 65 -2.24 7.84 1.40
N ALA A 66 -2.45 7.57 2.68
CA ALA A 66 -3.10 8.56 3.52
C ALA A 66 -2.04 9.64 3.80
N ASP A 67 -2.15 10.76 3.10
CA ASP A 67 -1.41 11.98 3.43
C ASP A 67 -1.87 12.44 4.83
N ASP A 68 -1.21 11.95 5.87
CA ASP A 68 -1.13 12.66 7.13
C ASP A 68 -0.37 13.95 6.84
N ASN A 69 -1.13 14.97 6.44
CA ASN A 69 -0.72 16.36 6.31
C ASN A 69 -0.01 16.79 7.60
N ARG A 70 1.29 16.50 7.70
CA ARG A 70 2.20 17.18 8.60
C ARG A 70 2.36 18.58 8.06
N LEU A 71 1.41 19.44 8.42
CA LEU A 71 1.60 20.84 8.74
C LEU A 71 2.92 21.39 8.20
N ALA A 72 3.00 21.61 6.89
CA ALA A 72 3.99 22.52 6.33
C ALA A 72 3.49 23.97 6.52
N PHE A 73 3.01 24.31 7.72
CA PHE A 73 3.02 25.71 8.17
C PHE A 73 4.45 26.00 8.61
N LYS A 74 5.36 26.13 7.63
CA LYS A 74 6.59 26.88 7.82
C LYS A 74 6.17 28.30 8.21
N ARG A 75 6.32 28.62 9.48
CA ARG A 75 6.40 30.00 9.97
C ARG A 75 7.39 30.76 9.09
N SER A 76 6.89 31.74 8.35
CA SER A 76 7.57 32.99 8.04
C SER A 76 6.48 34.02 7.79
N GLN A 77 5.88 34.51 8.88
CA GLN A 77 5.44 35.90 8.86
C GLN A 77 6.71 36.73 9.03
N SER A 78 6.89 37.60 8.06
CA SER A 78 7.82 38.72 8.00
C SER A 78 7.74 39.58 9.25
N GLU A 79 8.90 40.01 9.77
CA GLU A 79 9.24 41.43 10.02
C GLU A 79 10.68 41.56 10.51
#